data_AF-A0A399I7A3-F1
#
_entry.id   AF-A0A399I7A3-F1
#
_cell.length_a   1.000
_cell.length_b   1.000
_cell.length_c   1.000
_cell.angle_alpha   90.00
_cell.angle_beta   90.00
_cell.angle_gamma   90.00
#
_symmetry.space_group_name_H-M   'P 1'
#
loop_
_entity.id
_entity.type
_entity.pdbx_description
1 polymer ?
#
loop_
_entity_poly.entity_id
_entity_poly.type
_entity_poly.pdbx_seq_one_letter_code
_entity_poly.pdbx_strand_id
1 'polypeptide(L)'
;MQDLVNAVCDRVSSIAGLHSVDCTQPPPASSFMAEPLRDFGVAGPYCRKVNMWCGDQTDAGLFFTGPLPLDSRQVYAVVSTLATETGNATYVGLSVNDASTYLAPTGTVDTFLKGSADGYADSVNNTDKFFVHFFTRSCDQLTDLLPPARFRQDCTEIGEDMVPKKGDTDAPGDPALFGMFWPGIRDYTAPGSARGPDTTKLLTPRILTFTPQ
;
A
#
# COMPACT_ATOMS: atom_id res chain seq x y z
N MET A 1 3.86 -9.96 12.05
CA MET A 1 3.76 -9.52 10.65
C MET A 1 4.04 -10.64 9.66
N GLN A 2 5.13 -11.41 9.76
CA GLN A 2 5.37 -12.52 8.82
C GLN A 2 4.23 -13.55 8.82
N ASP A 3 3.69 -13.90 10.00
CA ASP A 3 2.52 -14.80 10.09
C ASP A 3 1.29 -14.23 9.37
N LEU A 4 1.08 -12.91 9.44
CA LEU A 4 0.00 -12.24 8.70
C LEU A 4 0.23 -12.30 7.19
N VAL A 5 1.45 -12.08 6.73
CA VAL A 5 1.80 -12.21 5.30
C VAL A 5 1.51 -13.62 4.82
N ASN A 6 1.92 -14.65 5.58
CA ASN A 6 1.64 -16.04 5.24
C ASN A 6 0.12 -16.31 5.20
N ALA A 7 -0.63 -15.83 6.20
CA ALA A 7 -2.08 -16.01 6.24
C ALA A 7 -2.82 -15.30 5.08
N VAL A 8 -2.35 -14.11 4.67
CA VAL A 8 -2.86 -13.41 3.47
C VAL A 8 -2.55 -14.22 2.21
N CYS A 9 -1.30 -14.69 2.06
CA CYS A 9 -0.89 -15.55 0.95
C CYS A 9 -1.75 -16.81 0.81
N ASP A 10 -1.93 -17.53 1.92
CA ASP A 10 -2.72 -18.76 1.95
C ASP A 10 -4.19 -18.49 1.64
N ARG A 11 -4.77 -17.44 2.24
CA ARG A 11 -6.18 -17.09 2.02
C ARG A 11 -6.46 -16.66 0.58
N VAL A 12 -5.62 -15.77 0.02
CA VAL A 12 -5.80 -15.29 -1.35
C VAL A 12 -5.62 -16.43 -2.36
N SER A 13 -4.63 -17.29 -2.14
CA SER A 13 -4.39 -18.43 -3.03
C SER A 13 -5.51 -19.47 -2.96
N SER A 14 -6.03 -19.76 -1.76
CA SER A 14 -7.04 -20.81 -1.55
C SER A 14 -8.46 -20.38 -1.92
N ILE A 15 -8.83 -19.12 -1.68
CA ILE A 15 -10.20 -18.63 -1.90
C ILE A 15 -10.34 -18.00 -3.29
N ALA A 16 -9.44 -17.08 -3.65
CA ALA A 16 -9.53 -16.34 -4.90
C ALA A 16 -8.77 -17.03 -6.07
N GLY A 17 -8.00 -18.07 -5.79
CA GLY A 17 -7.24 -18.80 -6.82
C GLY A 17 -6.15 -17.94 -7.50
N LEU A 18 -5.68 -16.88 -6.82
CA LEU A 18 -4.63 -16.01 -7.34
C LEU A 18 -3.25 -16.45 -6.86
N HIS A 19 -2.22 -16.17 -7.64
CA HIS A 19 -0.85 -16.56 -7.34
C HIS A 19 0.04 -15.36 -7.09
N SER A 20 0.98 -15.49 -6.16
CA SER A 20 1.98 -14.46 -5.89
C SER A 20 3.36 -15.06 -5.70
N VAL A 21 4.33 -14.47 -6.40
CA VAL A 21 5.75 -14.73 -6.19
C VAL A 21 6.27 -14.09 -4.89
N ASP A 22 5.52 -13.14 -4.31
CA ASP A 22 5.89 -12.45 -3.07
C ASP A 22 5.65 -13.30 -1.82
N CYS A 23 4.95 -14.43 -1.99
CA CYS A 23 4.64 -15.42 -0.96
C CYS A 23 5.73 -16.49 -0.77
N THR A 24 6.85 -16.41 -1.49
CA THR A 24 7.97 -17.36 -1.35
C THR A 24 8.80 -17.10 -0.10
N GLN A 25 9.59 -18.10 0.30
CA GLN A 25 10.58 -17.99 1.37
C GLN A 25 11.98 -18.33 0.82
N PRO A 26 12.95 -17.38 0.83
CA PRO A 26 12.81 -16.00 1.28
C PRO A 26 11.91 -15.15 0.36
N PRO A 27 11.28 -14.08 0.87
CA PRO A 27 10.51 -13.17 0.06
C PRO A 27 11.41 -12.32 -0.86
N PRO A 28 10.95 -11.96 -2.07
CA PRO A 28 11.70 -11.08 -2.96
C PRO A 28 11.78 -9.66 -2.37
N ALA A 29 12.88 -8.96 -2.64
CA ALA A 29 13.10 -7.60 -2.16
C ALA A 29 12.00 -6.62 -2.64
N SER A 30 11.41 -6.87 -3.81
CA SER A 30 10.29 -6.10 -4.38
C SER A 30 9.04 -6.12 -3.52
N SER A 31 8.89 -7.10 -2.62
CA SER A 31 7.73 -7.22 -1.74
C SER A 31 7.81 -6.36 -0.47
N PHE A 32 8.91 -5.63 -0.28
CA PHE A 32 9.09 -4.69 0.82
C PHE A 32 8.90 -3.26 0.32
N MET A 33 8.07 -2.49 1.01
CA MET A 33 7.92 -1.06 0.71
C MET A 33 9.16 -0.31 1.19
N ALA A 34 9.66 0.59 0.34
CA ALA A 34 10.85 1.37 0.57
C ALA A 34 10.53 2.65 1.36
N GLU A 35 11.46 3.08 2.21
CA GLU A 35 11.43 4.39 2.84
C GLU A 35 12.12 5.39 1.90
N PRO A 36 11.41 6.36 1.31
CA PRO A 36 11.96 7.14 0.21
C PRO A 36 13.22 7.95 0.56
N LEU A 37 13.36 8.44 1.79
CA LEU A 37 14.52 9.23 2.19
C LEU A 37 15.78 8.36 2.28
N ARG A 38 15.68 7.22 2.95
CA ARG A 38 16.76 6.26 3.18
C ARG A 38 17.11 5.47 1.92
N ASP A 39 16.08 5.00 1.20
CA ASP A 39 16.27 4.01 0.14
C ASP A 39 16.43 4.66 -1.25
N PHE A 40 15.86 5.86 -1.45
CA PHE A 40 15.94 6.59 -2.73
C PHE A 40 16.62 7.95 -2.63
N GLY A 41 16.94 8.45 -1.43
CA GLY A 41 17.64 9.72 -1.25
C GLY A 41 16.83 10.94 -1.72
N VAL A 42 15.50 10.89 -1.63
CA VAL A 42 14.61 11.93 -2.20
C VAL A 42 14.54 13.24 -1.38
N ALA A 43 15.38 13.42 -0.36
CA ALA A 43 15.56 14.70 0.33
C ALA A 43 16.85 15.42 -0.08
N GLY A 44 16.76 16.75 -0.15
CA GLY A 44 17.92 17.64 -0.31
C GLY A 44 18.01 18.33 -1.68
N PRO A 45 19.20 18.86 -2.06
CA PRO A 45 19.36 19.74 -3.22
C PRO A 45 19.14 19.05 -4.59
N TYR A 46 18.88 17.75 -4.60
CA TYR A 46 18.61 16.94 -5.81
C TYR A 46 17.12 16.74 -6.08
N CYS A 47 16.24 17.41 -5.32
CA CYS A 47 14.87 17.66 -5.72
C CYS A 47 14.80 18.10 -7.19
N ARG A 48 14.28 17.24 -8.05
CA ARG A 48 13.99 17.64 -9.43
C ARG A 48 12.78 18.60 -9.43
N LYS A 49 12.54 19.28 -10.56
CA LYS A 49 11.69 20.47 -10.82
C LYS A 49 10.46 20.72 -9.91
N VAL A 50 10.02 21.99 -9.85
CA VAL A 50 8.74 22.44 -9.25
C VAL A 50 7.60 21.44 -9.54
N ASN A 51 6.86 21.06 -8.49
CA ASN A 51 5.86 19.97 -8.43
C ASN A 51 6.41 18.54 -8.24
N MET A 52 7.69 18.35 -7.91
CA MET A 52 8.20 17.06 -7.44
C MET A 52 8.28 16.99 -5.92
N TRP A 53 7.99 15.81 -5.36
CA TRP A 53 8.00 15.55 -3.93
C TRP A 53 9.44 15.57 -3.39
N CYS A 54 9.70 16.49 -2.46
CA CYS A 54 11.04 16.82 -1.96
C CYS A 54 11.39 16.20 -0.60
N GLY A 55 10.55 15.31 -0.08
CA GLY A 55 10.84 14.58 1.15
C GLY A 55 11.09 15.46 2.39
N ASP A 56 10.65 16.72 2.40
CA ASP A 56 10.77 17.62 3.56
C ASP A 56 9.68 17.39 4.62
N GLN A 57 8.83 16.37 4.38
CA GLN A 57 7.75 15.95 5.27
C GLN A 57 8.31 15.21 6.48
N THR A 58 8.77 16.00 7.45
CA THR A 58 9.20 15.49 8.77
C THR A 58 8.03 15.07 9.66
N ASP A 59 6.80 15.36 9.25
CA ASP A 59 5.56 15.11 9.99
C ASP A 59 5.04 13.68 9.83
N ALA A 60 5.63 12.85 8.95
CA ALA A 60 5.23 11.45 8.77
C ALA A 60 6.42 10.49 8.62
N GLY A 61 6.22 9.26 9.09
CA GLY A 61 7.00 8.10 8.65
C GLY A 61 6.44 7.62 7.32
N LEU A 62 7.30 7.38 6.33
CA LEU A 62 6.90 7.20 4.94
C LEU A 62 7.35 5.85 4.40
N PHE A 63 6.43 5.12 3.76
CA PHE A 63 6.78 3.94 2.99
C PHE A 63 6.07 3.98 1.64
N PHE A 64 6.81 3.78 0.55
CA PHE A 64 6.28 3.77 -0.81
C PHE A 64 6.78 2.54 -1.57
N THR A 65 6.08 2.21 -2.63
CA THR A 65 6.58 1.28 -3.64
C THR A 65 7.17 2.05 -4.82
N GLY A 66 7.89 1.35 -5.71
CA GLY A 66 8.06 1.83 -7.08
C GLY A 66 6.76 1.66 -7.88
N PRO A 67 6.68 2.16 -9.13
CA PRO A 67 5.50 1.99 -9.97
C PRO A 67 5.12 0.52 -10.18
N LEU A 68 3.85 0.19 -9.98
CA LEU A 68 3.26 -1.15 -10.09
C LEU A 68 2.17 -1.14 -11.18
N PRO A 69 2.12 -2.16 -12.07
CA PRO A 69 1.14 -2.22 -13.16
C PRO A 69 -0.27 -2.61 -12.70
N LEU A 70 -1.33 -1.99 -13.24
CA LEU A 70 -2.73 -2.28 -12.88
C LEU A 70 -3.51 -3.05 -13.96
N ASP A 71 -3.10 -2.94 -15.21
CA ASP A 71 -3.97 -3.27 -16.35
C ASP A 71 -3.87 -4.73 -16.82
N SER A 72 -3.30 -5.62 -16.01
CA SER A 72 -3.27 -7.07 -16.28
C SER A 72 -3.94 -7.89 -15.18
N ARG A 73 -4.96 -7.30 -14.54
CA ARG A 73 -5.77 -7.92 -13.47
C ARG A 73 -4.97 -8.24 -12.20
N GLN A 74 -3.93 -7.46 -11.92
CA GLN A 74 -3.20 -7.57 -10.67
C GLN A 74 -4.11 -7.21 -9.48
N VAL A 75 -3.91 -7.90 -8.37
CA VAL A 75 -4.40 -7.52 -7.05
C VAL A 75 -3.20 -7.27 -6.16
N TYR A 76 -3.17 -6.14 -5.49
CA TYR A 76 -2.11 -5.77 -4.58
C TYR A 76 -2.63 -5.78 -3.15
N ALA A 77 -1.97 -6.51 -2.25
CA ALA A 77 -2.26 -6.45 -0.82
C ALA A 77 -1.14 -5.69 -0.11
N VAL A 78 -1.46 -4.57 0.52
CA VAL A 78 -0.58 -3.89 1.47
C VAL A 78 -0.80 -4.49 2.85
N VAL A 79 0.27 -4.96 3.48
CA VAL A 79 0.27 -5.52 4.83
C VAL A 79 1.24 -4.72 5.68
N SER A 80 0.74 -4.09 6.75
CA SER A 80 1.56 -3.27 7.63
C SER A 80 1.02 -3.25 9.06
N THR A 81 1.81 -2.68 9.98
CA THR A 81 1.31 -2.23 11.28
C THR A 81 0.40 -1.03 11.11
N LEU A 82 -0.68 -0.97 11.90
CA LEU A 82 -1.48 0.23 12.07
C LEU A 82 -0.81 1.08 13.17
N ALA A 83 -0.08 2.13 12.76
CA ALA A 83 0.82 2.86 13.66
C ALA A 83 0.09 3.55 14.84
N THR A 84 -1.20 3.87 14.70
CA THR A 84 -2.07 4.35 15.79
C THR A 84 -2.26 3.30 16.89
N GLU A 85 -2.53 2.04 16.52
CA GLU A 85 -2.72 0.92 17.46
C GLU A 85 -1.41 0.42 18.08
N THR A 86 -0.27 0.89 17.59
CA THR A 86 1.05 0.65 18.19
C THR A 86 1.60 1.85 18.98
N GLY A 87 0.87 2.97 19.02
CA GLY A 87 1.29 4.21 19.68
C GLY A 87 2.42 4.96 18.98
N ASN A 88 2.67 4.65 17.69
CA ASN A 88 3.73 5.28 16.89
C ASN A 88 3.24 6.47 16.05
N ALA A 89 1.94 6.57 15.78
CA ALA A 89 1.34 7.67 15.04
C ALA A 89 0.01 8.11 15.66
N THR A 90 -0.42 9.34 15.39
CA THR A 90 -1.78 9.79 15.74
C THR A 90 -2.78 9.55 14.60
N TYR A 91 -2.27 9.33 13.38
CA TYR A 91 -3.07 9.08 12.20
C TYR A 91 -2.26 8.30 11.15
N VAL A 92 -2.91 7.39 10.42
CA VAL A 92 -2.31 6.65 9.30
C VAL A 92 -3.09 6.94 8.02
N GLY A 93 -2.36 7.25 6.96
CA GLY A 93 -2.91 7.36 5.61
C GLY A 93 -2.29 6.32 4.69
N LEU A 94 -3.10 5.73 3.83
CA LEU A 94 -2.67 4.83 2.76
C LEU A 94 -3.19 5.39 1.43
N SER A 95 -2.31 5.91 0.57
CA SER A 95 -2.73 6.56 -0.69
C SER A 95 -2.54 5.67 -1.92
N VAL A 96 -3.42 5.87 -2.90
CA VAL A 96 -3.17 5.52 -4.30
C VAL A 96 -2.52 6.73 -4.93
N ASN A 97 -1.40 6.55 -5.63
CA ASN A 97 -0.72 7.64 -6.31
C ASN A 97 -0.51 7.25 -7.77
N ASP A 98 -0.89 8.14 -8.67
CA ASP A 98 -0.65 8.00 -10.11
C ASP A 98 0.84 8.23 -10.38
N ALA A 99 1.52 7.22 -10.90
CA ALA A 99 2.95 7.29 -11.18
C ALA A 99 3.26 8.29 -12.31
N SER A 100 2.32 8.54 -13.22
CA SER A 100 2.51 9.41 -14.38
C SER A 100 2.47 10.90 -14.03
N THR A 101 1.78 11.27 -12.95
CA THR A 101 1.61 12.67 -12.51
C THR A 101 2.16 12.93 -11.10
N TYR A 102 2.48 11.88 -10.32
CA TYR A 102 2.84 11.93 -8.90
C TYR A 102 1.71 12.45 -7.98
N LEU A 103 0.49 12.56 -8.50
CA LEU A 103 -0.67 12.98 -7.72
C LEU A 103 -1.24 11.81 -6.93
N ALA A 104 -1.77 12.10 -5.74
CA ALA A 104 -2.50 11.15 -4.91
C ALA A 104 -4.02 11.40 -5.07
N PRO A 105 -4.69 10.81 -6.09
CA PRO A 105 -6.11 11.06 -6.36
C PRO A 105 -7.03 10.57 -5.24
N THR A 106 -6.59 9.56 -4.47
CA THR A 106 -7.39 9.01 -3.37
C THR A 106 -6.50 8.36 -2.30
N GLY A 107 -7.09 8.12 -1.14
CA GLY A 107 -6.47 7.36 -0.06
C GLY A 107 -7.48 6.84 0.94
N THR A 108 -7.07 5.78 1.62
CA THR A 108 -7.75 5.18 2.76
C THR A 108 -7.15 5.72 4.04
N VAL A 109 -8.00 5.93 5.03
CA VAL A 109 -7.63 6.57 6.30
C VAL A 109 -7.62 5.56 7.44
N ASP A 110 -6.99 5.91 8.56
CA ASP A 110 -6.85 5.09 9.76
C ASP A 110 -8.13 4.33 10.17
N THR A 111 -9.27 5.04 10.23
CA THR A 111 -10.54 4.44 10.64
C THR A 111 -11.05 3.37 9.68
N PHE A 112 -10.65 3.44 8.41
CA PHE A 112 -10.96 2.42 7.42
C PHE A 112 -10.01 1.22 7.52
N LEU A 113 -8.73 1.46 7.80
CA LEU A 113 -7.73 0.40 7.95
C LEU A 113 -7.94 -0.44 9.22
N LYS A 114 -8.47 0.18 10.28
CA LYS A 114 -8.70 -0.49 11.57
C LYS A 114 -9.64 -1.69 11.43
N GLY A 115 -9.18 -2.84 11.95
CA GLY A 115 -9.90 -4.11 11.96
C GLY A 115 -9.84 -4.90 10.65
N SER A 116 -9.16 -4.40 9.61
CA SER A 116 -9.03 -5.12 8.33
C SER A 116 -8.24 -6.44 8.45
N ALA A 117 -7.37 -6.56 9.46
CA ALA A 117 -6.63 -7.78 9.75
C ALA A 117 -7.36 -8.75 10.71
N ASP A 118 -8.48 -8.37 11.30
CA ASP A 118 -9.17 -9.17 12.34
C ASP A 118 -9.66 -10.52 11.81
N GLY A 119 -9.96 -10.59 10.51
CA GLY A 119 -10.33 -11.84 9.86
C GLY A 119 -9.23 -12.90 9.91
N TYR A 120 -7.99 -12.58 10.29
CA TYR A 120 -6.86 -13.52 10.36
C TYR A 120 -6.54 -13.99 11.79
N ALA A 121 -7.34 -13.58 12.79
CA ALA A 121 -7.05 -13.77 14.22
C ALA A 121 -6.94 -15.24 14.66
N ASP A 122 -7.53 -16.18 13.91
CA ASP A 122 -7.44 -17.62 14.20
C ASP A 122 -6.00 -18.18 14.08
N SER A 123 -5.15 -17.50 13.31
CA SER A 123 -3.77 -17.96 13.01
C SER A 123 -2.70 -16.89 13.27
N VAL A 124 -3.09 -15.65 13.52
CA VAL A 124 -2.20 -14.51 13.67
C VAL A 124 -2.49 -13.80 14.99
N ASN A 125 -1.46 -13.61 15.80
CA ASN A 125 -1.58 -12.82 17.04
C ASN A 125 -1.49 -11.31 16.76
N ASN A 126 -2.16 -10.51 17.60
CA ASN A 126 -2.18 -9.04 17.55
C ASN A 126 -2.73 -8.47 16.23
N THR A 127 -3.77 -9.07 15.66
CA THR A 127 -4.38 -8.56 14.42
C THR A 127 -4.88 -7.12 14.55
N ASP A 128 -5.27 -6.71 15.75
CA ASP A 128 -5.65 -5.35 16.10
C ASP A 128 -4.55 -4.31 15.80
N LYS A 129 -3.28 -4.72 15.76
CA LYS A 129 -2.13 -3.86 15.49
C LYS A 129 -1.71 -3.83 14.02
N PHE A 130 -2.37 -4.60 13.16
CA PHE A 130 -2.05 -4.71 11.75
C PHE A 130 -3.23 -4.27 10.88
N PHE A 131 -2.93 -3.97 9.63
CA PHE A 131 -3.96 -3.81 8.60
C PHE A 131 -3.57 -4.59 7.34
N VAL A 132 -4.59 -5.00 6.58
CA VAL A 132 -4.46 -5.56 5.24
C VAL A 132 -5.41 -4.79 4.34
N HIS A 133 -4.90 -4.14 3.29
CA HIS A 133 -5.72 -3.39 2.35
C HIS A 133 -5.39 -3.77 0.91
N PHE A 134 -6.43 -3.95 0.10
CA PHE A 134 -6.30 -4.40 -1.27
C PHE A 134 -6.47 -3.25 -2.28
N PHE A 135 -5.69 -3.30 -3.35
CA PHE A 135 -5.81 -2.41 -4.51
C PHE A 135 -5.91 -3.20 -5.80
N THR A 136 -6.83 -2.82 -6.68
CA THR A 136 -6.98 -3.43 -8.00
C THR A 136 -7.89 -2.60 -8.90
N ARG A 137 -7.94 -2.91 -10.21
CA ARG A 137 -8.91 -2.32 -11.15
C ARG A 137 -10.36 -2.74 -10.88
N SER A 138 -10.59 -3.89 -10.26
CA SER A 138 -11.92 -4.36 -9.90
C SER A 138 -11.88 -5.19 -8.62
N CYS A 139 -12.55 -4.71 -7.58
CA CYS A 139 -12.59 -5.41 -6.29
C CYS A 139 -13.44 -6.69 -6.33
N ASP A 140 -14.25 -6.90 -7.38
CA ASP A 140 -15.20 -8.01 -7.47
C ASP A 140 -14.51 -9.39 -7.44
N GLN A 141 -13.24 -9.48 -7.86
CA GLN A 141 -12.45 -10.71 -7.73
C GLN A 141 -12.10 -11.09 -6.27
N LEU A 142 -12.43 -10.23 -5.30
CA LEU A 142 -12.18 -10.43 -3.87
C LEU A 142 -13.48 -10.59 -3.07
N THR A 143 -14.64 -10.72 -3.73
CA THR A 143 -15.94 -10.80 -3.03
C THR A 143 -16.02 -11.98 -2.07
N ASP A 144 -15.46 -13.14 -2.44
CA ASP A 144 -15.45 -14.33 -1.58
C ASP A 144 -14.32 -14.29 -0.52
N LEU A 145 -13.33 -13.41 -0.72
CA LEU A 145 -12.17 -13.25 0.16
C LEU A 145 -12.48 -12.35 1.36
N LEU A 146 -13.17 -11.24 1.11
CA LEU A 146 -13.38 -10.17 2.08
C LEU A 146 -14.75 -10.31 2.75
N PRO A 147 -14.87 -9.99 4.05
CA PRO A 147 -16.17 -9.97 4.72
C PRO A 147 -17.14 -9.01 4.01
N PRO A 148 -18.40 -9.39 3.76
CA PRO A 148 -19.36 -8.52 3.05
C PRO A 148 -19.52 -7.14 3.68
N ALA A 149 -19.44 -7.05 5.02
CA ALA A 149 -19.54 -5.79 5.76
C ALA A 149 -18.35 -4.83 5.52
N ARG A 150 -17.21 -5.34 5.06
CA ARG A 150 -15.97 -4.59 4.86
C ARG A 150 -15.45 -4.63 3.43
N PHE A 151 -16.14 -5.28 2.51
CA PHE A 151 -15.71 -5.46 1.12
C PHE A 151 -15.24 -4.17 0.44
N ARG A 152 -16.02 -3.08 0.53
CA ARG A 152 -15.66 -1.76 -0.02
C ARG A 152 -14.73 -0.93 0.86
N GLN A 153 -14.49 -1.37 2.10
CA GLN A 153 -13.61 -0.71 3.07
C GLN A 153 -12.18 -1.25 2.96
N ASP A 154 -12.03 -2.56 2.76
CA ASP A 154 -10.74 -3.27 2.73
C ASP A 154 -10.19 -3.43 1.30
N CYS A 155 -10.93 -2.97 0.28
CA CYS A 155 -10.48 -2.92 -1.11
C CYS A 155 -10.77 -1.56 -1.75
N THR A 156 -9.74 -0.95 -2.34
CA THR A 156 -9.87 0.24 -3.17
C THR A 156 -9.80 -0.15 -4.64
N GLU A 157 -10.88 0.16 -5.36
CA GLU A 157 -10.93 0.05 -6.82
C GLU A 157 -10.27 1.27 -7.45
N ILE A 158 -9.27 1.05 -8.31
CA ILE A 158 -8.51 2.12 -8.96
C ILE A 158 -9.08 2.37 -10.36
N GLY A 159 -9.91 3.41 -10.46
CA GLY A 159 -10.52 3.84 -11.72
C GLY A 159 -9.52 4.45 -12.71
N GLU A 160 -9.90 4.50 -13.98
CA GLU A 160 -9.11 5.12 -15.06
C GLU A 160 -9.01 6.66 -14.90
N ASP A 161 -9.93 7.27 -14.14
CA ASP A 161 -9.91 8.67 -13.71
C ASP A 161 -8.87 8.96 -12.62
N MET A 162 -8.51 7.94 -11.82
CA MET A 162 -7.47 8.03 -10.79
C MET A 162 -6.09 7.74 -11.38
N VAL A 163 -5.98 6.66 -12.15
CA VAL A 163 -4.75 6.23 -12.82
C VAL A 163 -5.10 5.87 -14.26
N PRO A 164 -4.64 6.66 -15.25
CA PRO A 164 -4.92 6.42 -16.66
C PRO A 164 -4.54 5.01 -17.07
N LYS A 165 -5.24 4.46 -18.06
CA LYS A 165 -4.93 3.12 -18.56
C LYS A 165 -3.67 3.14 -19.41
N LYS A 166 -2.89 2.06 -19.39
CA LYS A 166 -1.77 1.85 -20.31
C LYS A 166 -2.22 2.05 -21.76
N GLY A 167 -1.53 2.94 -22.46
CA GLY A 167 -1.81 3.28 -23.85
C GLY A 167 -2.84 4.37 -24.06
N ASP A 168 -3.34 5.01 -22.99
CA ASP A 168 -4.10 6.25 -23.10
C ASP A 168 -3.27 7.31 -23.85
N THR A 169 -3.91 8.05 -24.75
CA THR A 169 -3.28 9.10 -25.57
C THR A 169 -3.71 10.52 -25.19
N ASP A 170 -4.77 10.63 -24.37
CA ASP A 170 -5.46 11.89 -24.10
C ASP A 170 -5.31 12.30 -22.62
N ALA A 171 -4.94 11.37 -21.74
CA ALA A 171 -4.66 11.64 -20.34
C ALA A 171 -3.41 12.51 -20.13
N PRO A 172 -3.41 13.40 -19.11
CA PRO A 172 -2.21 14.12 -18.70
C PRO A 172 -1.23 13.20 -17.95
N GLY A 173 0.07 13.51 -18.00
CA GLY A 173 1.11 12.77 -17.29
C GLY A 173 2.17 12.20 -18.24
N ASP A 174 3.12 11.43 -17.70
CA ASP A 174 4.10 10.67 -18.49
C ASP A 174 3.44 9.40 -19.10
N PRO A 175 3.27 9.31 -20.44
CA PRO A 175 2.61 8.17 -21.06
C PRO A 175 3.35 6.84 -20.85
N ALA A 176 4.65 6.87 -20.55
CA ALA A 176 5.41 5.66 -20.23
C ALA A 176 4.99 5.02 -18.90
N LEU A 177 4.30 5.78 -18.04
CA LEU A 177 3.83 5.38 -16.71
C LEU A 177 2.32 5.20 -16.63
N PHE A 178 1.58 5.35 -17.73
CA PHE A 178 0.15 5.03 -17.75
C PHE A 178 -0.09 3.54 -17.47
N GLY A 179 -1.12 3.27 -16.68
CA GLY A 179 -1.42 1.95 -16.13
C GLY A 179 -0.56 1.58 -14.93
N MET A 180 0.21 2.52 -14.37
CA MET A 180 1.08 2.29 -13.22
C MET A 180 0.70 3.19 -12.04
N PHE A 181 0.68 2.62 -10.84
CA PHE A 181 0.47 3.35 -9.58
C PHE A 181 1.52 2.95 -8.55
N TRP A 182 1.70 3.74 -7.50
CA TRP A 182 2.35 3.24 -6.29
C TRP A 182 1.47 3.49 -5.06
N PRO A 183 1.27 2.50 -4.17
CA PRO A 183 0.75 2.77 -2.84
C PRO A 183 1.79 3.48 -1.97
N GLY A 184 1.31 4.38 -1.10
CA GLY A 184 2.12 5.06 -0.09
C GLY A 184 1.49 5.01 1.28
N ILE A 185 2.22 4.56 2.29
CA ILE A 185 1.85 4.65 3.71
C ILE A 185 2.48 5.89 4.30
N ARG A 186 1.67 6.61 5.09
CA ARG A 186 2.07 7.80 5.83
C ARG A 186 1.60 7.66 7.27
N ASP A 187 2.54 7.43 8.17
CA ASP A 187 2.30 7.38 9.61
C ASP A 187 2.52 8.77 10.18
N TYR A 188 1.44 9.55 10.34
CA TYR A 188 1.50 10.96 10.70
C TYR A 188 1.67 11.16 12.20
N THR A 189 2.67 11.98 12.55
CA THR A 189 2.99 12.53 13.87
C THR A 189 3.04 11.48 14.99
N ALA A 190 4.22 11.26 15.55
CA ALA A 190 4.32 10.47 16.76
C ALA A 190 3.59 11.16 17.93
N PRO A 191 2.86 10.42 18.79
CA PRO A 191 2.17 11.00 19.94
C PRO A 191 3.11 11.88 20.79
N GLY A 192 2.71 13.13 21.04
CA GLY A 192 3.52 14.10 21.79
C GLY A 192 4.67 14.75 20.99
N SER A 193 4.72 14.56 19.67
CA SER A 193 5.72 15.11 18.76
C SER A 193 5.08 15.89 17.61
N ALA A 194 5.83 16.83 17.03
CA ALA A 194 5.49 17.46 15.75
C ALA A 194 6.06 16.70 14.54
N ARG A 195 6.80 15.61 14.79
CA ARG A 195 7.45 14.77 13.77
C ARG A 195 6.77 13.41 13.67
N GLY A 196 6.84 12.80 12.49
CA GLY A 196 6.48 11.40 12.29
C GLY A 196 7.36 10.42 13.09
N PRO A 197 6.95 9.16 13.19
CA PRO A 197 7.75 8.12 13.80
C PRO A 197 9.05 7.87 13.03
N ASP A 198 10.05 7.39 13.78
CA ASP A 198 11.33 6.93 13.25
C ASP A 198 11.14 5.59 12.50
N THR A 199 11.19 5.63 11.18
CA THR A 199 10.95 4.47 10.29
C THR A 199 11.96 3.34 10.49
N THR A 200 13.13 3.60 11.09
CA THR A 200 14.10 2.55 11.44
C THR A 200 13.66 1.67 12.61
N LYS A 201 12.64 2.11 13.35
CA LYS A 201 12.03 1.39 14.48
C LYS A 201 10.67 0.78 14.14
N LEU A 202 10.21 0.97 12.91
CA LEU A 202 8.96 0.39 12.41
C LEU A 202 9.23 -0.92 11.68
N LEU A 203 8.24 -1.80 11.67
CA LEU A 203 8.28 -2.96 10.79
C LEU A 203 8.14 -2.49 9.35
N THR A 204 8.99 -3.00 8.46
CA THR A 204 8.92 -2.64 7.03
C THR A 204 7.64 -3.21 6.41
N PRO A 205 6.75 -2.36 5.89
CA PRO A 205 5.50 -2.82 5.27
C PRO A 205 5.76 -3.74 4.08
N ARG A 206 4.81 -4.62 3.81
CA ARG A 206 4.85 -5.54 2.67
C ARG A 206 3.82 -5.15 1.63
N ILE A 207 4.20 -5.31 0.36
CA ILE A 207 3.29 -5.28 -0.78
C ILE A 207 3.35 -6.64 -1.46
N LEU A 208 2.20 -7.27 -1.62
CA LEU A 208 2.06 -8.59 -2.25
C LEU A 208 1.29 -8.43 -3.56
N THR A 209 1.88 -8.89 -4.65
CA THR A 209 1.28 -8.86 -5.98
C THR A 209 0.70 -10.22 -6.31
N PHE A 210 -0.61 -10.27 -6.51
CA PHE A 210 -1.35 -11.44 -6.91
C PHE A 210 -1.84 -11.31 -8.35
N THR A 211 -1.72 -12.38 -9.13
CA THR A 211 -2.22 -12.44 -10.51
C THR A 211 -3.04 -13.70 -10.73
N PRO A 212 -4.02 -13.67 -11.65
CA PRO A 212 -4.62 -14.87 -12.18
C PRO A 212 -3.56 -15.78 -12.84
N GLN A 213 -3.83 -17.08 -12.88
CA GLN A 213 -3.06 -18.06 -13.65
C GLN A 213 -3.14 -17.77 -15.16
#